data_AF-A0A537U9H0-F1
#
_entry.id   AF-A0A537U9H0-F1
#
_cell.length_a   1.000
_cell.length_b   1.000
_cell.length_c   1.000
_cell.angle_alpha   90.00
_cell.angle_beta   90.00
_cell.angle_gamma   90.00
#
_symmetry.space_group_name_H-M   'P 1'
#
loop_
_entity.id
_entity.type
_entity.pdbx_description
1 polymer ?
#
loop_
_entity_poly.entity_id
_entity_poly.type
_entity_poly.pdbx_seq_one_letter_code
_entity_poly.pdbx_strand_id
1 'polypeptide(L)'
;DLMQRPEYQTAAERSKHRDALNADMEKYTIKRTSVEWIELLNKAGVPCGPIYTIDQVYADPQVMHLGIAQPVKTKSRSTLRMARQPVSLSRTPSRFAAPPPELGEHTHAILKEFGFSAKQIAALRKASAV
;
A
#
# COMPACT_ATOMS: atom_id res chain seq x y z
N ASP A 1 -32.89 -19.73 9.87
CA ASP A 1 -33.83 -18.61 9.71
C ASP A 1 -33.51 -17.77 8.48
N LEU A 2 -32.40 -17.01 8.45
CA LEU A 2 -32.06 -16.15 7.29
C LEU A 2 -32.07 -16.85 5.93
N MET A 3 -31.58 -18.09 5.84
CA MET A 3 -31.58 -18.88 4.60
C MET A 3 -32.98 -19.25 4.09
N GLN A 4 -34.04 -19.10 4.89
CA GLN A 4 -35.41 -19.41 4.49
C GLN A 4 -36.18 -18.18 4.01
N ARG A 5 -35.61 -16.98 4.18
CA ARG A 5 -36.26 -15.74 3.77
C ARG A 5 -36.31 -15.62 2.24
N PRO A 6 -37.49 -15.39 1.64
CA PRO A 6 -37.64 -15.26 0.19
C PRO A 6 -36.67 -14.23 -0.41
N GLU A 7 -36.48 -13.10 0.29
CA GLU A 7 -35.60 -12.01 -0.11
C GLU A 7 -34.10 -12.38 -0.12
N TYR A 8 -33.69 -13.52 0.45
CA TYR A 8 -32.28 -13.94 0.53
C TYR A 8 -31.95 -15.21 -0.27
N GLN A 9 -32.92 -15.81 -0.96
CA GLN A 9 -32.74 -17.09 -1.66
C GLN A 9 -31.72 -17.01 -2.80
N THR A 10 -31.75 -15.94 -3.58
CA THR A 10 -30.87 -15.78 -4.75
C THR A 10 -29.86 -14.66 -4.55
N ALA A 11 -28.76 -14.69 -5.31
CA ALA A 11 -27.77 -13.62 -5.28
C ALA A 11 -28.36 -12.26 -5.73
N ALA A 12 -29.28 -12.28 -6.70
CA ALA A 12 -29.96 -11.08 -7.18
C ALA A 12 -30.84 -10.46 -6.08
N GLU A 13 -31.63 -11.28 -5.39
CA GLU A 13 -32.50 -10.81 -4.30
C GLU A 13 -31.68 -10.31 -3.10
N ARG A 14 -30.59 -10.99 -2.74
CA ARG A 14 -29.65 -10.51 -1.70
C ARG A 14 -29.02 -9.17 -2.06
N SER A 15 -28.69 -8.94 -3.34
CA SER A 15 -28.13 -7.66 -3.77
C SER A 15 -29.17 -6.54 -3.71
N LYS A 16 -30.42 -6.84 -4.10
CA LYS A 16 -31.55 -5.88 -4.02
C LYS A 16 -31.91 -5.52 -2.57
N HIS A 17 -31.81 -6.47 -1.64
CA HIS A 17 -32.15 -6.30 -0.23
C HIS A 17 -30.90 -6.24 0.67
N ARG A 18 -29.79 -5.70 0.15
CA ARG A 18 -28.47 -5.72 0.81
C ARG A 18 -28.49 -5.08 2.20
N ASP A 19 -29.16 -3.94 2.35
CA ASP A 19 -29.16 -3.21 3.62
C ASP A 19 -29.88 -3.99 4.71
N ALA A 20 -31.04 -4.59 4.37
CA ALA A 20 -31.77 -5.46 5.30
C ALA A 20 -30.96 -6.72 5.65
N LEU A 21 -30.31 -7.34 4.66
CA LEU A 21 -29.44 -8.50 4.89
C LEU A 21 -28.27 -8.15 5.81
N ASN A 22 -27.62 -7.01 5.59
CA ASN A 22 -26.51 -6.55 6.42
C ASN A 22 -26.98 -6.28 7.86
N ALA A 23 -28.11 -5.62 8.06
CA ALA A 23 -28.67 -5.37 9.38
C ALA A 23 -29.01 -6.67 10.13
N ASP A 24 -29.51 -7.69 9.43
CA ASP A 24 -29.76 -9.01 10.03
C ASP A 24 -28.47 -9.77 10.34
N MET A 25 -27.46 -9.69 9.47
CA MET A 25 -26.14 -10.29 9.70
C MET A 25 -25.42 -9.63 10.88
N GLU A 26 -25.56 -8.32 11.06
CA GLU A 26 -24.94 -7.54 12.13
C GLU A 26 -25.36 -8.03 13.53
N LYS A 27 -26.62 -8.44 13.68
CA LYS A 27 -27.13 -9.07 14.91
C LYS A 27 -26.36 -10.32 15.31
N TYR A 28 -25.68 -10.97 14.37
CA TYR A 28 -24.80 -12.09 14.64
C TYR A 28 -23.35 -11.64 14.77
N THR A 29 -22.84 -10.82 13.84
CA THR A 29 -21.42 -10.45 13.83
C THR A 29 -20.99 -9.65 15.06
N ILE A 30 -21.89 -8.91 15.70
CA ILE A 30 -21.58 -8.19 16.97
C ILE A 30 -21.30 -9.13 18.15
N LYS A 31 -21.68 -10.42 18.08
CA LYS A 31 -21.60 -11.35 19.20
C LYS A 31 -20.21 -11.95 19.44
N ARG A 32 -19.25 -11.72 18.54
CA ARG A 32 -17.86 -12.18 18.67
C ARG A 32 -16.92 -11.13 18.13
N THR A 33 -15.66 -11.21 18.51
CA THR A 33 -14.61 -10.35 17.95
C THR A 33 -14.38 -10.65 16.47
N SER A 34 -13.81 -9.69 15.74
CA SER A 34 -13.45 -9.89 14.33
C SER A 34 -12.48 -11.05 14.14
N VAL A 35 -11.55 -11.26 15.09
CA VAL A 35 -10.57 -12.36 15.04
C VAL A 35 -11.27 -13.73 15.07
N GLU A 36 -12.20 -13.91 16.00
CA GLU A 36 -12.98 -15.16 16.10
C GLU A 36 -13.84 -15.39 14.86
N TRP A 37 -14.46 -14.34 14.32
CA TRP A 37 -15.24 -14.46 13.09
C TRP A 37 -14.38 -14.81 11.88
N ILE A 38 -13.22 -14.18 11.73
CA ILE A 38 -12.29 -14.48 10.63
C ILE A 38 -11.86 -15.94 10.67
N GLU A 39 -11.54 -16.47 11.86
CA GLU A 39 -11.19 -17.89 12.02
C GLU A 39 -12.35 -18.81 11.62
N LEU A 40 -13.56 -18.56 12.15
CA LEU A 40 -14.74 -19.38 11.88
C LEU A 40 -15.14 -19.35 10.40
N LEU A 41 -15.15 -18.17 9.78
CA LEU A 41 -15.57 -17.96 8.40
C LEU A 41 -14.53 -18.55 7.42
N ASN A 42 -13.23 -18.34 7.65
CA ASN A 42 -12.19 -18.94 6.81
C ASN A 42 -12.22 -20.47 6.91
N LYS A 43 -12.45 -21.04 8.10
CA LYS A 43 -12.64 -22.50 8.27
C LYS A 43 -13.84 -23.03 7.51
N ALA A 44 -14.90 -22.22 7.36
CA ALA A 44 -16.08 -22.53 6.56
C ALA A 44 -15.91 -22.24 5.06
N GLY A 45 -14.74 -21.77 4.61
CA GLY A 45 -14.47 -21.44 3.21
C GLY A 45 -15.02 -20.08 2.76
N VAL A 46 -15.46 -19.23 3.69
CA VAL A 46 -15.92 -17.87 3.39
C VAL A 46 -14.71 -16.92 3.43
N PRO A 47 -14.34 -16.30 2.30
CA PRO A 47 -13.16 -15.42 2.25
C PRO A 47 -13.42 -14.14 3.03
N CYS A 48 -12.64 -13.92 4.08
CA CYS A 48 -12.65 -12.69 4.86
C CYS A 48 -11.29 -12.44 5.51
N GLY A 49 -11.05 -11.21 5.96
CA GLY A 49 -9.80 -10.81 6.59
C GLY A 49 -9.96 -9.61 7.51
N PRO A 50 -8.93 -9.29 8.29
CA PRO A 50 -8.93 -8.16 9.19
C PRO A 50 -8.92 -6.83 8.43
N ILE A 51 -9.40 -5.78 9.07
CA ILE A 51 -9.19 -4.40 8.63
C ILE A 51 -7.94 -3.89 9.34
N TYR A 52 -6.85 -3.70 8.61
CA TYR A 52 -5.58 -3.26 9.19
C TYR A 52 -5.43 -1.75 9.28
N THR A 53 -4.81 -1.28 10.36
CA THR A 53 -4.12 0.02 10.40
C THR A 53 -2.82 -0.03 9.61
N ILE A 54 -2.23 1.12 9.29
CA ILE A 54 -1.00 1.17 8.47
C ILE A 54 0.17 0.43 9.12
N ASP A 55 0.33 0.54 10.44
CA ASP A 55 1.33 -0.20 11.20
C ASP A 55 1.10 -1.71 11.15
N GLN A 56 -0.17 -2.16 11.25
CA GLN A 56 -0.55 -3.57 11.11
C GLN A 56 -0.25 -4.11 9.71
N VAL A 57 -0.53 -3.34 8.65
CA VAL A 57 -0.19 -3.72 7.26
C VAL A 57 1.31 -4.06 7.16
N TYR A 58 2.18 -3.21 7.69
CA TYR A 58 3.64 -3.42 7.58
C TYR A 58 4.21 -4.44 8.58
N ALA A 59 3.41 -4.86 9.56
CA ALA A 59 3.71 -5.95 10.48
C ALA A 59 3.15 -7.31 10.02
N ASP A 60 2.30 -7.33 8.99
CA ASP A 60 1.69 -8.55 8.49
C ASP A 60 2.75 -9.55 7.94
N PRO A 61 2.68 -10.84 8.31
CA PRO A 61 3.66 -11.84 7.88
C PRO A 61 3.81 -11.96 6.36
N GLN A 62 2.71 -11.84 5.61
CA GLN A 62 2.75 -11.92 4.16
C GLN A 62 3.39 -10.67 3.56
N VAL A 63 3.09 -9.48 4.10
CA VAL A 63 3.70 -8.21 3.67
C VAL A 63 5.21 -8.22 3.91
N MET A 64 5.66 -8.76 5.06
CA MET A 64 7.08 -8.95 5.37
C MET A 64 7.73 -10.00 4.44
N HIS A 65 7.08 -11.14 4.26
CA HIS A 65 7.56 -12.22 3.38
C HIS A 65 7.76 -11.74 1.93
N LEU A 66 6.82 -10.95 1.41
CA LEU A 66 6.88 -10.38 0.06
C LEU A 66 7.87 -9.19 -0.05
N GLY A 67 8.45 -8.74 1.07
CA GLY A 67 9.37 -7.62 1.12
C GLY A 67 8.76 -6.33 0.58
N ILE A 68 7.47 -6.08 0.83
CA ILE A 68 6.74 -4.93 0.28
C ILE A 68 7.35 -3.61 0.76
N ALA A 69 7.68 -3.51 2.04
CA ALA A 69 8.36 -2.34 2.60
C ALA A 69 9.88 -2.56 2.63
N GLN A 70 10.60 -1.91 1.72
CA GLN A 70 12.06 -2.00 1.64
C GLN A 70 12.73 -0.82 2.35
N PRO A 71 13.84 -1.04 3.08
CA PRO A 71 14.61 0.04 3.70
C PRO A 71 15.41 0.81 2.64
N VAL A 72 15.38 2.13 2.72
CA VAL A 72 16.18 3.03 1.89
C VAL A 72 16.92 4.02 2.78
N LYS A 73 18.25 4.03 2.67
CA LYS A 73 19.10 4.94 3.42
C LYS A 73 19.11 6.31 2.73
N THR A 74 18.73 7.34 3.45
CA THR A 74 18.80 8.74 2.99
C THR A 74 20.22 9.29 3.14
N LYS A 75 20.47 10.46 2.56
CA LYS A 75 21.75 11.17 2.73
C LYS A 75 22.02 11.60 4.16
N SER A 76 20.97 11.89 4.94
CA SER A 76 21.05 12.18 6.37
C SER A 76 21.29 10.93 7.23
N ARG A 77 21.53 9.75 6.61
CA ARG A 77 21.70 8.44 7.25
C ARG A 77 20.48 7.91 7.99
N SER A 78 19.31 8.54 7.84
CA SER A 78 18.05 7.96 8.28
C SER A 78 17.63 6.80 7.37
N THR A 79 16.89 5.84 7.92
CA THR A 79 16.31 4.74 7.13
C THR A 79 14.82 5.00 6.95
N LEU A 80 14.40 5.17 5.71
CA LEU A 80 12.99 5.22 5.33
C LEU A 80 12.53 3.82 4.93
N ARG A 81 11.31 3.44 5.31
CA ARG A 81 10.65 2.25 4.75
C ARG A 81 9.73 2.72 3.64
N MET A 82 10.01 2.29 2.41
CA MET A 82 9.21 2.64 1.24
C MET A 82 8.56 1.40 0.66
N ALA A 83 7.30 1.53 0.25
CA ALA A 83 6.59 0.48 -0.47
C ALA A 83 7.22 0.31 -1.86
N ARG A 84 7.71 -0.90 -2.17
CA ARG A 84 8.24 -1.24 -3.49
C ARG A 84 7.12 -1.37 -4.52
N GLN A 85 7.50 -1.51 -5.78
CA GLN A 85 6.53 -1.80 -6.84
C GLN A 85 5.80 -3.14 -6.60
N PRO A 86 4.47 -3.19 -6.84
CA PRO A 86 3.61 -4.28 -6.37
C PRO A 86 3.79 -5.59 -7.15
N VAL A 87 4.47 -5.57 -8.28
CA VAL A 87 4.68 -6.74 -9.15
C VAL A 87 6.08 -7.32 -8.89
N SER A 88 6.20 -8.63 -8.92
CA SER A 88 7.49 -9.31 -8.83
C SER A 88 7.82 -9.91 -10.19
N LEU A 89 8.91 -9.46 -10.81
CA LEU A 89 9.36 -9.94 -12.11
C LEU A 89 10.61 -10.78 -11.93
N SER A 90 10.58 -12.05 -12.36
CA SER A 90 11.70 -12.98 -12.20
C SER A 90 12.96 -12.56 -12.97
N ARG A 91 12.80 -12.02 -14.19
CA ARG A 91 13.92 -11.56 -15.02
C ARG A 91 14.47 -10.19 -14.62
N THR A 92 13.63 -9.31 -14.07
CA THR A 92 13.99 -7.94 -13.71
C THR A 92 13.42 -7.54 -12.35
N PRO A 93 13.93 -8.13 -11.25
CA PRO A 93 13.48 -7.78 -9.91
C PRO A 93 13.68 -6.29 -9.64
N SER A 94 12.63 -5.63 -9.15
CA SER A 94 12.71 -4.21 -8.81
C SER A 94 13.36 -3.99 -7.45
N ARG A 95 14.11 -2.91 -7.38
CA ARG A 95 14.78 -2.38 -6.20
C ARG A 95 14.88 -0.87 -6.32
N PHE A 96 14.89 -0.18 -5.19
CA PHE A 96 15.20 1.24 -5.18
C PHE A 96 16.65 1.45 -5.63
N ALA A 97 16.85 2.29 -6.65
CA ALA A 97 18.18 2.59 -7.19
C ALA A 97 18.91 3.66 -6.34
N ALA A 98 18.17 4.60 -5.76
CA ALA A 98 18.68 5.68 -4.94
C ALA A 98 17.59 6.15 -3.96
N PRO A 99 17.93 6.83 -2.85
CA PRO A 99 16.96 7.57 -2.06
C PRO A 99 16.32 8.71 -2.89
N PRO A 100 15.17 9.24 -2.44
CA PRO A 100 14.66 10.50 -2.97
C PRO A 100 15.74 11.59 -2.92
N PRO A 101 15.92 12.37 -4.00
CA PRO A 101 16.93 13.42 -4.03
C PRO A 101 16.56 14.57 -3.11
N GLU A 102 17.58 15.22 -2.55
CA GLU A 102 17.41 16.51 -1.88
C GLU A 102 17.11 17.62 -2.91
N LEU A 103 16.55 18.73 -2.43
CA LEU A 103 16.28 19.89 -3.28
C LEU A 103 17.56 20.37 -3.97
N GLY A 104 17.55 20.43 -5.31
CA GLY A 104 18.68 20.88 -6.12
C GLY A 104 19.87 19.92 -6.19
N GLU A 105 19.75 18.70 -5.66
CA GLU A 105 20.84 17.73 -5.57
C GLU A 105 21.53 17.49 -6.92
N HIS A 106 20.74 17.35 -7.99
CA HIS A 106 21.25 17.02 -9.32
C HIS A 106 21.44 18.24 -10.23
N THR A 107 21.13 19.47 -9.77
CA THR A 107 21.17 20.68 -10.59
C THR A 107 22.51 20.86 -11.31
N HIS A 108 23.63 20.71 -10.60
CA HIS A 108 24.96 20.86 -11.20
C HIS A 108 25.28 19.76 -12.21
N ALA A 109 24.96 18.50 -11.88
CA ALA A 109 25.24 17.35 -12.75
C ALA A 109 24.47 17.46 -14.07
N ILE A 110 23.19 17.81 -14.00
CA ILE A 110 22.32 17.98 -15.17
C ILE A 110 22.78 19.16 -16.04
N LEU A 111 23.07 20.33 -15.46
CA LEU A 111 23.56 21.47 -16.26
C LEU A 111 24.87 21.15 -16.99
N LYS A 112 25.77 20.40 -16.34
CA LYS A 112 27.01 19.94 -16.97
C LYS A 112 26.74 18.97 -18.11
N GLU A 113 25.78 18.06 -17.97
CA GLU A 113 25.35 17.13 -19.02
C GLU A 113 24.80 17.87 -20.25
N PHE A 114 24.10 18.99 -20.04
CA PHE A 114 23.63 19.88 -21.11
C PHE A 114 24.71 20.80 -21.70
N GLY A 115 25.97 20.66 -21.31
CA GLY A 115 27.11 21.38 -21.90
C GLY A 115 27.37 22.77 -21.29
N PHE A 116 26.74 23.14 -20.18
CA PHE A 116 27.05 24.40 -19.51
C PHE A 116 28.45 24.34 -18.88
N SER A 117 29.25 25.37 -19.14
CA SER A 117 30.54 25.57 -18.46
C SER A 117 30.34 25.90 -16.98
N ALA A 118 31.36 25.62 -16.16
CA ALA A 118 31.35 25.98 -14.73
C ALA A 118 31.07 27.47 -14.50
N LYS A 119 31.53 28.34 -15.42
CA LYS A 119 31.28 29.79 -15.37
C LYS A 119 29.80 30.13 -15.60
N GLN A 120 29.16 29.49 -16.58
CA GLN A 120 27.72 29.69 -16.84
C GLN A 120 26.86 29.16 -15.68
N ILE A 121 27.20 28.00 -15.11
CA ILE A 121 26.48 27.44 -13.96
C ILE A 121 26.58 28.38 -12.75
N ALA A 122 27.76 28.93 -12.47
CA ALA A 122 27.93 29.90 -11.38
C ALA A 122 27.11 31.18 -11.61
N ALA A 123 27.00 31.65 -12.86
CA ALA A 123 26.16 32.81 -13.20
C ALA A 123 24.67 32.54 -12.96
N LEU A 124 24.16 31.36 -13.33
CA LEU A 124 22.77 30.96 -13.09
C LEU A 124 22.44 30.91 -11.59
N ARG A 125 23.33 30.36 -10.78
CA ARG A 125 23.18 30.34 -9.31
C ARG A 125 23.17 31.75 -8.73
N LYS A 126 24.06 32.63 -9.18
CA LYS A 126 24.10 34.03 -8.72
C LYS A 126 22.83 34.79 -9.10
N ALA A 127 22.23 34.46 -10.24
CA ALA A 127 20.96 35.02 -10.70
C ALA A 127 19.73 34.38 -10.05
N SER A 128 19.88 33.39 -9.15
CA SER A 128 18.77 32.61 -8.57
C SER A 128 17.87 31.94 -9.62
N ALA A 129 18.42 31.64 -10.80
CA ALA A 129 17.71 30.90 -11.84
C ALA A 129 17.72 29.38 -11.60
N VAL A 130 18.66 28.91 -10.77
CA VAL A 130 18.87 27.51 -10.35
C VAL A 130 19.45 27.43 -8.95
#